data_AF-A0AB33AL57-F1
#
_entry.id   AF-A0AB33AL57-F1
#
_cell.length_a   1.000
_cell.length_b   1.000
_cell.length_c   1.000
_cell.angle_alpha   90.00
_cell.angle_beta   90.00
_cell.angle_gamma   90.00
#
_symmetry.space_group_name_H-M   'P 1'
#
loop_
_entity.id
_entity.type
_entity.pdbx_description
1 polymer ?
#
loop_
_entity_poly.entity_id
_entity_poly.type
_entity_poly.pdbx_seq_one_letter_code
_entity_poly.pdbx_strand_id
1 'polypeptide(L)' 'MVKRGSSHLRWALIQAAIKVARYSPAFKAYFKTKLAQGKHYNVAISHVAKKLIRVLFYLLKNNETFDEDKLR' A
#
# COMPACT_ATOMS: atom_id res chain seq x y z
N MET A 1 -10.04 -4.65 0.56
CA MET A 1 -10.25 -3.72 -0.57
C MET A 1 -11.64 -3.97 -1.13
N VAL A 2 -12.44 -2.92 -1.34
CA VAL A 2 -13.84 -3.10 -1.76
C VAL A 2 -13.90 -3.63 -3.21
N LYS A 3 -14.80 -4.57 -3.49
CA LYS A 3 -15.00 -5.16 -4.83
C LYS A 3 -15.84 -4.27 -5.76
N ARG A 4 -15.58 -2.96 -5.77
CA ARG A 4 -16.26 -1.99 -6.65
C ARG A 4 -15.26 -1.36 -7.62
N GLY A 5 -15.72 -0.87 -8.77
CA GLY A 5 -14.89 -0.25 -9.81
C GLY A 5 -14.06 -1.25 -10.65
N SER A 6 -13.11 -0.72 -11.41
CA SER A 6 -12.30 -1.47 -12.39
C SER A 6 -11.50 -2.61 -11.75
N SER A 7 -11.71 -3.82 -12.26
CA SER A 7 -10.96 -5.02 -11.84
C SER A 7 -9.49 -4.97 -12.23
N HIS A 8 -9.16 -4.40 -13.40
CA HIS A 8 -7.78 -4.25 -13.87
C HIS A 8 -6.97 -3.31 -12.99
N LEU A 9 -7.55 -2.14 -12.66
CA LEU A 9 -6.89 -1.18 -11.77
C LEU A 9 -6.65 -1.78 -10.39
N ARG A 10 -7.64 -2.50 -9.86
CA ARG A 10 -7.52 -3.20 -8.59
C ARG A 10 -6.38 -4.23 -8.61
N TRP A 11 -6.26 -5.01 -9.69
CA TRP A 11 -5.18 -5.97 -9.85
C TRP A 11 -3.81 -5.28 -9.90
N ALA A 12 -3.67 -4.22 -10.69
CA ALA A 12 -2.43 -3.45 -10.80
C ALA A 12 -1.99 -2.86 -9.45
N LEU A 13 -2.92 -2.30 -8.67
CA LEU A 13 -2.65 -1.76 -7.34
C LEU A 13 -2.18 -2.83 -6.35
N ILE A 14 -2.69 -4.06 -6.47
CA ILE A 14 -2.23 -5.17 -5.62
C ILE A 14 -0.84 -5.64 -6.03
N GLN A 15 -0.55 -5.73 -7.32
CA GLN A 15 0.80 -6.03 -7.80
C GLN A 15 1.80 -4.97 -7.32
N ALA A 16 1.45 -3.69 -7.43
CA ALA A 16 2.27 -2.59 -6.90
C ALA A 16 2.48 -2.72 -5.39
N ALA A 17 1.43 -2.99 -4.62
CA ALA A 17 1.52 -3.16 -3.16
C ALA A 17 2.44 -4.31 -2.75
N ILE A 18 2.45 -5.42 -3.49
CA ILE A 18 3.38 -6.55 -3.26
C ILE A 18 4.83 -6.11 -3.46
N LYS A 19 5.12 -5.35 -4.52
CA LYS A 19 6.47 -4.84 -4.81
C LYS A 19 6.91 -3.82 -3.76
N VAL A 20 6.03 -2.87 -3.41
CA VAL A 20 6.29 -1.85 -2.39
C VAL A 20 6.56 -2.49 -1.03
N ALA A 21 5.79 -3.49 -0.61
CA ALA A 21 6.04 -4.20 0.65
C ALA A 21 7.38 -4.97 0.68
N ARG A 22 7.96 -5.28 -0.48
CA ARG A 22 9.26 -5.94 -0.60
C ARG A 22 10.42 -4.95 -0.58
N TYR A 23 10.32 -3.86 -1.35
CA TYR A 23 11.43 -2.95 -1.61
C TYR A 23 11.49 -1.74 -0.67
N SER A 24 10.35 -1.24 -0.18
CA SER A 24 10.31 -0.10 0.73
C SER A 24 10.37 -0.56 2.20
N PRO A 25 11.39 -0.16 2.98
CA PRO A 25 11.46 -0.42 4.42
C PRO A 25 10.23 0.06 5.20
N ALA A 26 9.69 1.25 4.90
CA ALA A 26 8.57 1.82 5.64
C ALA A 26 7.28 1.00 5.44
N PHE A 27 6.98 0.62 4.19
CA PHE A 27 5.82 -0.23 3.89
C PHE A 27 6.01 -1.67 4.36
N LYS A 28 7.24 -2.19 4.36
CA LYS A 28 7.57 -3.51 4.91
C LYS A 28 7.32 -3.57 6.42
N ALA A 29 7.71 -2.53 7.16
CA ALA A 29 7.42 -2.42 8.58
C ALA A 29 5.91 -2.42 8.84
N TYR A 30 5.17 -1.58 8.10
CA TYR A 30 3.70 -1.54 8.20
C TYR A 30 3.05 -2.89 7.87
N PHE A 31 3.53 -3.58 6.83
CA PHE A 31 3.06 -4.91 6.44
C PHE A 31 3.31 -5.94 7.55
N LYS A 32 4.51 -5.95 8.13
CA LYS A 32 4.85 -6.83 9.28
C LYS A 32 3.94 -6.56 10.48
N THR A 33 3.68 -5.30 10.82
CA THR A 33 2.73 -4.96 11.89
C THR A 33 1.34 -5.53 11.59
N LYS A 34 0.87 -5.49 10.33
CA LYS A 34 -0.42 -6.06 9.97
C LYS A 34 -0.45 -7.59 10.02
N LEU A 35 0.66 -8.27 9.73
CA LEU A 35 0.78 -9.71 9.95
C LEU A 35 0.82 -10.06 11.44
N ALA A 36 1.56 -9.30 12.25
CA ALA A 36 1.64 -9.50 13.69
C ALA A 36 0.28 -9.32 14.40
N GLN A 37 -0.63 -8.55 13.81
CA GLN A 37 -2.04 -8.45 14.23
C GLN A 37 -2.87 -9.70 13.93
N GLY A 38 -2.27 -10.79 13.43
CA GLY A 38 -2.95 -12.05 13.11
C GLY A 38 -3.75 -12.02 11.80
N LYS A 39 -3.55 -11.02 10.95
CA LYS A 39 -4.29 -10.91 9.67
C LYS A 39 -3.70 -11.84 8.62
N HIS A 40 -4.57 -12.47 7.84
CA HIS A 40 -4.16 -13.27 6.68
C HIS A 40 -3.35 -12.43 5.68
N TYR A 41 -2.38 -13.06 5.00
CA TYR A 41 -1.44 -12.43 4.08
C TYR A 41 -2.11 -11.52 3.04
N ASN A 42 -3.16 -12.02 2.35
CA ASN A 42 -3.90 -11.26 1.34
C ASN A 42 -4.65 -10.05 1.93
N VAL A 43 -5.07 -10.14 3.20
CA VAL A 43 -5.70 -9.03 3.92
C VAL A 43 -4.64 -7.99 4.30
N ALA A 44 -3.46 -8.43 4.76
CA ALA A 44 -2.34 -7.54 5.04
C ALA A 44 -1.88 -6.78 3.78
N ILE A 45 -1.77 -7.44 2.62
CA ILE A 45 -1.49 -6.77 1.34
C ILE A 45 -2.60 -5.78 0.99
N SER A 46 -3.86 -6.15 1.18
CA SER A 46 -4.98 -5.22 0.94
C SER A 46 -4.91 -3.97 1.82
N HIS A 47 -4.38 -4.07 3.05
CA HIS A 47 -4.11 -2.93 3.91
C HIS A 47 -2.95 -2.07 3.40
N VAL A 48 -1.88 -2.70 2.91
CA VAL A 48 -0.73 -1.99 2.27
C VAL A 48 -1.20 -1.23 1.05
N ALA A 49 -1.95 -1.88 0.14
CA ALA A 49 -2.54 -1.23 -1.03
C ALA A 49 -3.39 -0.02 -0.65
N LYS A 50 -4.21 -0.13 0.41
CA LYS A 50 -5.01 1.00 0.90
C LYS A 50 -4.15 2.13 1.48
N LYS A 51 -3.01 1.84 2.09
CA LYS A 51 -2.05 2.88 2.54
C LYS A 51 -1.38 3.53 1.32
N LEU A 52 -0.93 2.73 0.35
CA LEU A 52 -0.28 3.18 -0.88
C LEU A 52 -1.15 4.15 -1.69
N ILE A 53 -2.43 3.83 -1.89
CA ILE A 53 -3.37 4.68 -2.64
C ILE A 53 -3.52 6.06 -1.98
N ARG A 54 -3.55 6.12 -0.64
CA ARG A 54 -3.67 7.40 0.08
C ARG A 54 -2.41 8.26 -0.06
N VAL A 55 -1.25 7.63 -0.03
CA VAL A 55 0.04 8.30 -0.23
C VAL A 55 0.10 8.85 -1.66
N LEU A 56 -0.22 8.02 -2.65
CA LEU A 56 -0.26 8.45 -4.05
C LEU A 56 -1.24 9.61 -4.28
N PHE A 57 -2.43 9.56 -3.66
CA PHE A 57 -3.39 10.66 -3.73
C PHE A 57 -2.85 11.95 -3.10
N TYR A 58 -2.19 11.86 -1.94
CA TYR A 58 -1.59 13.02 -1.27
C TYR A 58 -0.50 13.66 -2.13
N LEU A 59 0.41 12.85 -2.67
CA LEU A 59 1.50 13.32 -3.53
C LEU A 59 0.98 14.02 -4.79
N LEU A 60 0.00 13.41 -5.47
CA LEU A 60 -0.61 14.00 -6.66
C LEU A 60 -1.36 15.29 -6.33
N LYS A 61 -2.03 15.35 -5.17
CA LYS A 61 -2.79 16.53 -4.75
C LYS A 61 -1.88 17.72 -4.42
N ASN A 62 -0.74 17.46 -3.79
CA ASN A 62 0.20 18.49 -3.36
C ASN A 62 1.33 18.74 -4.38
N ASN A 63 1.35 17.97 -5.47
CA ASN A 63 2.42 17.95 -6.47
C ASN A 63 3.82 17.75 -5.84
N GLU A 64 3.88 16.89 -4.82
CA GLU A 64 5.12 16.55 -4.10
C GLU A 64 5.71 15.23 -4.63
N THR A 65 7.04 15.12 -4.54
CA THR A 65 7.75 13.88 -4.83
C THR A 65 7.62 12.89 -3.66
N PHE A 66 7.69 11.59 -3.99
CA PHE A 66 7.70 10.55 -2.98
C PHE A 66 8.98 10.62 -2.15
N ASP A 67 8.81 10.72 -0.84
CA ASP A 67 9.90 10.71 0.14
C ASP A 67 9.56 9.65 1.21
N GLU A 68 10.49 8.71 1.41
CA GLU A 68 10.30 7.59 2.31
C GLU A 68 10.43 7.98 3.79
N ASP A 69 11.15 9.06 4.10
CA ASP A 69 11.30 9.53 5.49
C ASP A 69 10.01 10.16 6.03
N LYS A 70 9.19 10.75 5.14
CA LYS A 70 7.89 11.34 5.46
C LYS A 70 6.78 10.31 5.74
N LEU A 71 7.04 9.02 5.54
CA LEU A 71 6.04 7.94 5.65
C LEU A 71 5.89 7.31 7.04
N ARG A 72 6.70 7.78 8.00
CA ARG A 72 6.75 7.31 9.39
C ARG A 72 5.49 7.64 10.17
#